data_AF-A0A7Y3PCQ6-F1
#
_entry.id   AF-A0A7Y3PCQ6-F1
#
_cell.length_a   1.000
_cell.length_b   1.000
_cell.length_c   1.000
_cell.angle_alpha   90.00
_cell.angle_beta   90.00
_cell.angle_gamma   90.00
#
_symmetry.space_group_name_H-M   'P 1'
#
loop_
_entity.id
_entity.type
_entity.pdbx_description
1 polymer ?
#
loop_
_entity_poly.entity_id
_entity_poly.type
_entity_poly.pdbx_seq_one_letter_code
_entity_poly.pdbx_strand_id
1 'polypeptide(L)'
;MAEPSEATPASLEARLPRREALRLHLTLAFGLVLCTGAFWFELSRALGGNALSWAYVFEWPLLSVFAVYMWWQLLHPGRDNRVNRKVKSLDPSFGGMLERWEESRDDLERSRDSEGDTPGV
;
A
#
# COMPACT_ATOMS: atom_id res chain seq x y z
N MET A 1 -23.52 51.11 -19.97
CA MET A 1 -22.15 51.04 -20.54
C MET A 1 -21.34 50.12 -19.65
N ALA A 2 -20.89 49.00 -20.24
CA ALA A 2 -19.90 48.03 -19.78
C ALA A 2 -19.95 47.55 -18.31
N GLU A 3 -20.53 46.37 -18.09
CA GLU A 3 -20.20 45.54 -16.94
C GLU A 3 -18.68 45.22 -16.93
N PRO A 4 -18.02 45.32 -15.77
CA PRO A 4 -16.61 45.02 -15.65
C PRO A 4 -16.38 43.50 -15.63
N SER A 5 -15.68 43.03 -16.66
CA SER A 5 -14.68 41.96 -16.56
C SER A 5 -15.14 40.62 -15.97
N GLU A 6 -15.72 39.79 -16.83
CA GLU A 6 -15.68 38.33 -16.69
C GLU A 6 -14.22 37.83 -16.67
N ALA A 7 -13.60 37.84 -15.50
CA ALA A 7 -12.31 37.19 -15.28
C ALA A 7 -12.51 35.67 -15.40
N THR A 8 -12.07 35.12 -16.53
CA THR A 8 -12.12 33.71 -16.92
C THR A 8 -11.52 32.78 -15.84
N PRO A 9 -12.29 31.84 -15.24
CA PRO A 9 -11.76 30.88 -14.26
C PRO A 9 -10.87 29.77 -14.88
N ALA A 10 -10.70 29.73 -16.21
CA ALA A 10 -9.97 28.66 -16.89
C ALA A 10 -8.43 28.72 -16.75
N SER A 11 -7.85 29.82 -16.28
CA SER A 11 -6.39 30.00 -16.23
C SER A 11 -5.72 29.42 -14.96
N LEU A 12 -6.49 29.07 -13.93
CA LEU A 12 -5.98 28.51 -12.67
C LEU A 12 -5.82 26.98 -12.68
N GLU A 13 -6.43 26.26 -13.62
CA GLU A 13 -6.41 24.78 -13.64
C GLU A 13 -5.13 24.15 -14.21
N ALA A 14 -4.26 24.91 -14.88
CA ALA A 14 -3.17 24.33 -15.67
C ALA A 14 -1.88 23.97 -14.89
N ARG A 15 -1.82 24.12 -13.56
CA ARG A 15 -0.53 24.13 -12.82
C ARG A 15 -0.24 23.00 -11.84
N LEU A 16 -1.00 21.89 -11.80
CA LEU A 16 -0.75 20.85 -10.79
C LEU A 16 -0.48 19.39 -11.26
N PRO A 17 0.16 19.10 -12.41
CA PRO A 17 0.74 17.76 -12.63
C PRO A 17 2.18 17.60 -12.08
N ARG A 18 2.84 18.70 -11.66
CA ARG A 18 4.28 18.71 -11.32
C ARG A 18 4.60 18.19 -9.91
N ARG A 19 3.70 18.38 -8.95
CA ARG A 19 3.94 18.07 -7.52
C ARG A 19 3.92 16.57 -7.25
N GLU A 20 2.97 15.86 -7.84
CA GLU A 20 2.94 14.39 -7.82
C GLU A 20 4.20 13.84 -8.45
N ALA A 21 4.55 14.26 -9.68
CA ALA A 21 5.80 13.83 -10.32
C ALA A 21 7.04 14.11 -9.46
N LEU A 22 7.12 15.26 -8.79
CA LEU A 22 8.23 15.59 -7.89
C LEU A 22 8.30 14.72 -6.63
N ARG A 23 7.17 14.53 -5.94
CA ARG A 23 7.07 13.59 -4.80
C ARG A 23 7.53 12.21 -5.23
N LEU A 24 7.12 11.86 -6.43
CA LEU A 24 7.42 10.58 -7.00
C LEU A 24 8.96 10.42 -7.19
N HIS A 25 9.60 11.33 -7.90
CA HIS A 25 11.06 11.29 -8.09
C HIS A 25 11.84 11.45 -6.76
N LEU A 26 11.31 12.22 -5.81
CA LEU A 26 11.90 12.38 -4.47
C LEU A 26 11.93 11.06 -3.70
N THR A 27 10.87 10.26 -3.77
CA THR A 27 10.83 8.98 -3.04
C THR A 27 11.82 7.98 -3.64
N LEU A 28 11.94 7.95 -4.98
CA LEU A 28 12.96 7.16 -5.66
C LEU A 28 14.38 7.62 -5.28
N ALA A 29 14.65 8.91 -5.39
CA ALA A 29 15.95 9.49 -5.07
C ALA A 29 16.32 9.22 -3.60
N PHE A 30 15.36 9.36 -2.68
CA PHE A 30 15.56 9.09 -1.27
C PHE A 30 15.91 7.62 -1.00
N GLY A 31 15.17 6.68 -1.61
CA GLY A 31 15.47 5.24 -1.50
C GLY A 31 16.85 4.88 -2.07
N LEU A 32 17.22 5.49 -3.19
CA LEU A 32 18.53 5.27 -3.82
C LEU A 32 19.67 5.82 -2.95
N VAL A 33 19.53 7.04 -2.42
CA VAL A 33 20.52 7.68 -1.54
C VAL A 33 20.70 6.90 -0.24
N LEU A 34 19.61 6.48 0.41
CA LEU A 34 19.67 5.68 1.63
C LEU A 34 20.39 4.35 1.39
N CYS A 35 20.05 3.63 0.32
CA CYS A 35 20.69 2.36 0.01
C CYS A 35 22.17 2.52 -0.37
N THR A 36 22.51 3.52 -1.19
CA THR A 36 23.89 3.71 -1.63
C THR A 36 24.77 4.19 -0.47
N GLY A 37 24.23 5.02 0.42
CA GLY A 37 24.90 5.45 1.65
C GLY A 37 25.11 4.31 2.65
N ALA A 38 24.09 3.48 2.87
CA ALA A 38 24.19 2.28 3.71
C ALA A 38 25.18 1.27 3.13
N PHE A 39 25.14 1.03 1.81
CA PHE A 39 26.10 0.18 1.10
C PHE A 39 27.54 0.68 1.28
N TRP A 40 27.77 1.98 1.09
CA TRP A 40 29.11 2.56 1.23
C TRP A 40 29.65 2.42 2.66
N PHE A 41 28.79 2.67 3.66
CA PHE A 41 29.15 2.51 5.07
C PHE A 41 29.48 1.06 5.42
N GLU A 42 28.65 0.13 4.96
CA GLU A 42 28.83 -1.30 5.24
C GLU A 42 30.01 -1.90 4.48
N LEU A 43 30.27 -1.43 3.25
CA LEU A 43 31.46 -1.81 2.48
C LEU A 43 32.74 -1.34 3.18
N SER A 44 32.74 -0.09 3.68
CA SER A 44 33.85 0.44 4.49
C SER A 44 34.11 -0.41 5.74
N ARG A 45 33.06 -0.96 6.36
CA ARG A 45 33.16 -1.88 7.52
C ARG A 45 33.58 -3.29 7.14
N ALA A 46 33.12 -3.81 6.00
CA ALA A 46 33.48 -5.14 5.50
C ALA A 46 34.97 -5.23 5.16
N LEU A 47 35.55 -4.18 4.55
CA LEU A 47 36.99 -4.08 4.33
C LEU A 47 37.81 -4.01 5.63
N GLY A 48 37.17 -3.65 6.75
CA GLY A 48 37.77 -3.70 8.09
C GLY A 48 37.87 -5.10 8.70
N GLY A 49 37.49 -6.17 7.96
CA GLY A 49 37.65 -7.57 8.39
C GLY A 49 36.40 -8.21 9.00
N ASN A 50 35.25 -7.54 8.98
CA ASN A 50 34.01 -8.09 9.51
C ASN A 50 33.24 -8.88 8.45
N ALA A 51 33.29 -10.22 8.53
CA ALA A 51 32.65 -11.11 7.56
C ALA A 51 31.11 -10.96 7.50
N LEU A 52 30.46 -10.59 8.60
CA LEU A 52 29.00 -10.37 8.65
C LEU A 52 28.55 -9.21 7.75
N SER A 53 29.38 -8.18 7.58
CA SER A 53 29.05 -7.01 6.76
C SER A 53 28.93 -7.36 5.26
N TRP A 54 29.51 -8.47 4.80
CA TRP A 54 29.38 -8.92 3.41
C TRP A 54 27.94 -9.24 3.01
N ALA A 55 27.15 -9.84 3.91
CA ALA A 55 25.75 -10.15 3.61
C ALA A 55 24.95 -8.87 3.35
N TYR A 56 25.17 -7.87 4.19
CA TYR A 56 24.51 -6.57 4.09
C TYR A 56 24.92 -5.80 2.83
N VAL A 57 26.18 -5.88 2.40
CA VAL A 57 26.66 -5.30 1.13
C VAL A 57 25.82 -5.79 -0.06
N PHE A 58 25.28 -7.01 -0.03
CA PHE A 58 24.36 -7.52 -1.05
C PHE A 58 22.87 -7.27 -0.74
N GLU A 59 22.49 -7.27 0.53
CA GLU A 59 21.12 -7.03 0.97
C GLU A 59 20.65 -5.60 0.68
N TRP A 60 21.50 -4.60 0.94
CA TRP A 60 21.20 -3.19 0.70
C TRP A 60 20.87 -2.86 -0.77
N PRO A 61 21.66 -3.29 -1.79
CA PRO A 61 21.28 -3.09 -3.19
C PRO A 61 20.01 -3.87 -3.57
N LEU A 62 19.75 -5.03 -2.96
CA LEU A 62 18.52 -5.78 -3.20
C LEU A 62 17.29 -5.01 -2.71
N LEU A 63 17.38 -4.38 -1.53
CA LEU A 63 16.38 -3.44 -1.01
C LEU A 63 16.23 -2.20 -1.91
N SER A 64 17.32 -1.69 -2.48
CA SER A 64 17.28 -0.57 -3.42
C SER A 64 16.46 -0.90 -4.66
N VAL A 65 16.73 -2.06 -5.27
CA VAL A 65 15.98 -2.56 -6.43
C VAL A 65 14.51 -2.77 -6.06
N PHE A 66 14.23 -3.31 -4.87
CA PHE A 66 12.87 -3.47 -4.36
C PHE A 66 12.14 -2.14 -4.20
N ALA A 67 12.81 -1.09 -3.71
CA ALA A 67 12.24 0.25 -3.61
C ALA A 67 11.92 0.84 -5.00
N VAL A 68 12.82 0.67 -5.98
CA VAL A 68 12.59 1.07 -7.39
C VAL A 68 11.45 0.25 -8.02
N TYR A 69 11.28 -1.01 -7.63
CA TYR A 69 10.15 -1.83 -8.07
C TYR A 69 8.83 -1.31 -7.50
N MET A 70 8.74 -1.07 -6.19
CA MET A 70 7.54 -0.50 -5.55
C MET A 70 7.21 0.88 -6.11
N TRP A 71 8.24 1.69 -6.35
CA TRP A 71 8.17 2.97 -7.04
C TRP A 71 7.52 2.84 -8.43
N TRP A 72 8.02 1.91 -9.25
CA TRP A 72 7.49 1.64 -10.57
C TRP A 72 6.04 1.14 -10.50
N GLN A 73 5.73 0.28 -9.54
CA GLN A 73 4.39 -0.25 -9.34
C GLN A 73 3.37 0.84 -8.98
N LEU A 74 3.78 1.84 -8.19
CA LEU A 74 2.97 3.02 -7.87
C LEU A 74 2.77 3.94 -9.08
N LEU A 75 3.80 4.11 -9.91
CA LEU A 75 3.71 4.86 -11.17
C LEU A 75 2.87 4.16 -12.24
N HIS A 76 2.75 2.83 -12.19
CA HIS A 76 1.99 2.02 -13.14
C HIS A 76 0.77 1.37 -12.45
N PRO A 77 -0.22 2.18 -12.01
CA PRO A 77 -1.41 1.64 -11.37
C PRO A 77 -2.16 0.66 -12.29
N GLY A 78 -1.99 0.74 -13.62
CA GLY A 78 -2.61 -0.18 -14.59
C GLY A 78 -2.17 -1.66 -14.52
N ARG A 79 -1.02 -1.98 -13.89
CA ARG A 79 -0.50 -3.36 -13.82
C ARG A 79 -0.94 -4.10 -12.55
N ASP A 80 -0.96 -3.44 -11.39
CA ASP A 80 -1.45 -4.03 -10.12
C ASP A 80 -2.93 -3.76 -9.81
N ASN A 81 -3.55 -2.72 -10.40
CA ASN A 81 -5.00 -2.54 -10.26
C ASN A 81 -5.79 -3.68 -10.86
N ARG A 82 -5.20 -4.64 -11.58
CA ARG A 82 -5.94 -5.84 -11.95
C ARG A 82 -6.08 -6.79 -10.78
N VAL A 83 -5.03 -6.99 -9.98
CA VAL A 83 -5.07 -7.86 -8.81
C VAL A 83 -5.91 -7.21 -7.70
N ASN A 84 -5.68 -5.93 -7.38
CA ASN A 84 -6.49 -5.22 -6.36
C ASN A 84 -7.97 -5.12 -6.76
N ARG A 85 -8.28 -4.90 -8.05
CA ARG A 85 -9.66 -4.91 -8.56
C ARG A 85 -10.27 -6.30 -8.58
N LYS A 86 -9.48 -7.35 -8.83
CA LYS A 86 -9.94 -8.75 -8.80
C LYS A 86 -10.23 -9.22 -7.36
N VAL A 87 -9.44 -8.74 -6.39
CA VAL A 87 -9.70 -8.92 -4.95
C VAL A 87 -10.92 -8.09 -4.52
N LYS A 88 -11.07 -6.85 -4.97
CA LYS A 88 -12.29 -6.07 -4.71
C LYS A 88 -13.53 -6.59 -5.42
N SER A 89 -13.36 -7.30 -6.53
CA SER A 89 -14.42 -8.02 -7.24
C SER A 89 -14.55 -9.47 -6.76
N LEU A 90 -14.06 -9.79 -5.57
CA LEU A 90 -14.48 -11.02 -4.89
C LEU A 90 -16.01 -11.02 -4.84
N ASP A 91 -16.55 -12.10 -5.39
CA ASP A 91 -17.85 -12.22 -6.02
C ASP A 91 -19.06 -11.80 -5.13
N PRO A 92 -20.11 -11.15 -5.68
CA PRO A 92 -21.35 -10.85 -4.94
C PRO A 92 -22.01 -12.11 -4.33
N SER A 93 -21.69 -13.30 -4.84
CA SER A 93 -22.17 -14.58 -4.29
C SER A 93 -21.69 -14.86 -2.86
N PHE A 94 -20.62 -14.20 -2.39
CA PHE A 94 -20.22 -14.25 -0.97
C PHE A 94 -21.18 -13.46 -0.07
N GLY A 95 -22.03 -12.59 -0.60
CA GLY A 95 -23.04 -11.85 0.16
C GLY A 95 -24.03 -12.77 0.87
N GLY A 96 -24.50 -13.82 0.19
CA GLY A 96 -25.39 -14.82 0.81
C GLY A 96 -24.69 -15.74 1.81
N MET A 97 -23.36 -15.84 1.76
CA MET A 97 -22.58 -16.66 2.70
C MET A 97 -22.37 -15.95 4.04
N LEU A 98 -22.26 -14.62 4.04
CA LEU A 98 -22.26 -13.78 5.24
C LEU A 98 -23.60 -13.81 5.97
N GLU A 99 -24.71 -13.64 5.24
CA GLU A 99 -26.07 -13.72 5.80
C GLU A 99 -26.35 -15.09 6.41
N ARG A 100 -25.93 -16.17 5.72
CA ARG A 100 -26.03 -17.55 6.24
C ARG A 100 -25.13 -17.83 7.44
N TRP A 101 -24.02 -17.10 7.59
CA TRP A 101 -23.14 -17.19 8.76
C TRP A 101 -23.68 -16.40 9.96
N GLU A 102 -24.27 -15.23 9.73
CA GLU A 102 -24.96 -14.45 10.78
C GLU A 102 -26.17 -15.20 11.35
N GLU A 103 -26.98 -15.81 10.49
CA GLU A 103 -28.09 -16.69 10.90
C GLU A 103 -27.60 -17.84 11.79
N SER A 104 -26.48 -18.46 11.43
CA SER A 104 -25.87 -19.52 12.24
C SER A 104 -25.40 -19.02 13.61
N ARG A 105 -25.03 -17.74 13.76
CA ARG A 105 -24.64 -17.16 15.06
C ARG A 105 -25.85 -16.91 15.95
N ASP A 106 -26.92 -16.36 15.39
CA ASP A 106 -28.18 -16.10 16.09
C ASP A 106 -28.79 -17.40 16.63
N ASP A 107 -28.77 -18.47 15.83
CA ASP A 107 -29.24 -19.78 16.24
C ASP A 107 -28.40 -20.40 17.35
N LEU A 108 -27.07 -20.21 17.34
CA LEU A 108 -26.20 -20.68 18.42
C LEU A 108 -26.44 -19.93 19.72
N GLU A 109 -26.71 -18.62 19.66
CA GLU A 109 -27.03 -17.81 20.85
C GLU A 109 -28.39 -18.23 21.43
N ARG A 110 -29.42 -18.38 20.58
CA ARG A 110 -30.74 -18.90 20.96
C ARG A 110 -30.69 -20.31 21.57
N SER A 111 -29.81 -21.17 21.06
CA SER A 111 -29.59 -22.52 21.58
C SER A 111 -28.92 -22.49 22.96
N ARG A 112 -27.95 -21.59 23.17
CA ARG A 112 -27.28 -21.40 24.47
C ARG A 112 -28.22 -20.81 25.51
N ASP A 113 -29.07 -19.87 25.13
CA ASP A 113 -30.08 -19.28 26.02
C ASP A 113 -31.14 -20.33 26.43
N SER A 114 -31.54 -21.20 25.50
CA SER A 114 -32.49 -22.30 25.79
C SER A 114 -31.88 -23.38 26.68
N GLU A 115 -30.59 -23.68 26.55
CA GLU A 115 -29.87 -24.67 27.37
C GLU A 115 -29.53 -24.11 28.77
N GLY A 116 -29.38 -22.78 28.90
CA GLY A 116 -29.25 -22.09 30.19
C GLY A 116 -30.56 -22.02 31.01
N ASP A 117 -31.72 -22.15 30.37
CA ASP A 117 -33.05 -22.10 30.99
C ASP A 117 -33.60 -23.48 31.38
N THR A 118 -32.84 -24.57 31.17
CA THR A 118 -33.17 -25.87 31.78
C THR A 118 -32.78 -25.86 33.26
N PRO A 119 -33.72 -25.76 34.23
CA PRO A 119 -33.41 -26.00 35.62
C PRO A 119 -32.99 -27.47 35.75
N GLY A 120 -31.72 -27.69 36.10
CA GLY A 120 -31.19 -29.02 36.38
C GLY A 120 -32.12 -29.78 37.32
N VAL A 121 -32.63 -30.91 36.83
CA VAL A 121 -33.31 -31.95 37.61
C VAL A 121 -32.33 -32.58 38.57
#